data_AF-A0A2E0Z812-F1
#
_entry.id   AF-A0A2E0Z812-F1
#
_cell.length_a   1.000
_cell.length_b   1.000
_cell.length_c   1.000
_cell.angle_alpha   90.00
_cell.angle_beta   90.00
_cell.angle_gamma   90.00
#
_symmetry.space_group_name_H-M   'P 1'
#
loop_
_entity.id
_entity.type
_entity.pdbx_description
1 polymer ?
#
loop_
_entity_poly.entity_id
_entity_poly.type
_entity_poly.pdbx_seq_one_letter_code
_entity_poly.pdbx_strand_id
1 'polypeptide(L)'
;ITLSFSYYLAHLNNATSADFLRVTAVGSSSQVVFEELGAGDDDDAVWDTASVSLNAFAGQTIYLLIEAADASGGSLVEAGIDDVEITAGAPPACVTYTSTNVPIALPNGTSSISSQLTVGPAATIADLDVDVNMAHAWVGDLSLVLTHQNTGTSVTLIDRPGVPASTYGCSGDNILATLSDEAAAPVENQCGGSTPTINGTFSPNGALSAFDGESSSGTWQLTVTDAYTSADAGTLNGWSITVCSP
;
A
#
# COMPACT_ATOMS: atom_id res chain seq x y z
N ILE A 1 6.79 11.09 1.67
CA ILE A 1 8.12 11.26 2.28
C ILE A 1 8.71 12.54 1.72
N THR A 2 8.96 13.51 2.58
CA THR A 2 9.45 14.83 2.24
C THR A 2 10.80 15.02 2.91
N LEU A 3 11.77 15.52 2.16
CA LEU A 3 13.04 16.03 2.67
C LEU A 3 12.94 17.55 2.73
N SER A 4 13.18 18.12 3.89
CA SER A 4 13.30 19.57 4.11
C SER A 4 14.65 19.91 4.75
N PHE A 5 15.18 21.08 4.43
CA PHE A 5 16.42 21.60 5.00
C PHE A 5 16.54 23.11 4.74
N SER A 6 17.34 23.78 5.57
CA SER A 6 17.83 25.13 5.33
C SER A 6 19.11 25.06 4.50
N TYR A 7 19.32 25.98 3.55
CA TYR A 7 20.52 26.02 2.70
C TYR A 7 20.96 27.44 2.34
N TYR A 8 22.20 27.57 1.87
CA TYR A 8 22.65 28.71 1.05
C TYR A 8 23.76 28.26 0.10
N LEU A 9 23.93 28.99 -1.02
CA LEU A 9 25.09 28.90 -1.91
C LEU A 9 25.62 30.31 -2.19
N ALA A 10 26.48 30.81 -1.31
CA ALA A 10 27.08 32.14 -1.47
C ALA A 10 28.23 32.09 -2.47
N HIS A 11 28.30 33.10 -3.33
CA HIS A 11 29.33 33.17 -4.37
C HIS A 11 29.58 34.60 -4.86
N LEU A 12 30.79 34.84 -5.38
CA LEU A 12 31.11 36.11 -6.05
C LEU A 12 30.69 36.08 -7.53
N ASN A 13 30.68 37.26 -8.14
CA ASN A 13 30.28 37.50 -9.54
C ASN A 13 31.10 36.82 -10.64
N ASN A 14 32.09 36.00 -10.28
CA ASN A 14 32.88 35.20 -11.20
C ASN A 14 32.58 33.70 -11.13
N ALA A 15 31.59 33.28 -10.34
CA ALA A 15 31.06 31.92 -10.39
C ALA A 15 30.23 31.68 -11.66
N THR A 16 29.92 30.42 -11.91
CA THR A 16 29.16 29.96 -13.08
C THR A 16 28.23 28.84 -12.68
N SER A 17 27.38 28.40 -13.60
CA SER A 17 26.51 27.24 -13.41
C SER A 17 27.25 25.90 -13.27
N ALA A 18 28.59 25.89 -13.33
CA ALA A 18 29.38 24.72 -12.97
C ALA A 18 29.63 24.64 -11.45
N ASP A 19 29.46 25.75 -10.73
CA ASP A 19 29.58 25.84 -9.29
C ASP A 19 28.21 25.60 -8.66
N PHE A 20 28.09 24.77 -7.62
CA PHE A 20 26.77 24.32 -7.14
C PHE A 20 26.74 23.86 -5.69
N LEU A 21 25.53 23.85 -5.12
CA LEU A 21 25.12 22.99 -4.02
C LEU A 21 24.07 22.00 -4.55
N ARG A 22 24.28 20.71 -4.36
CA ARG A 22 23.41 19.65 -4.89
C ARG A 22 23.10 18.62 -3.82
N VAL A 23 21.85 18.17 -3.78
CA VAL A 23 21.42 17.02 -2.97
C VAL A 23 20.91 15.93 -3.90
N THR A 24 21.50 14.74 -3.77
CA THR A 24 21.16 13.55 -4.54
C THR A 24 20.66 12.46 -3.60
N ALA A 25 19.48 11.90 -3.87
CA ALA A 25 19.01 10.68 -3.22
C ALA A 25 19.62 9.46 -3.94
N VAL A 26 20.36 8.64 -3.20
CA VAL A 26 21.07 7.47 -3.72
C VAL A 26 20.49 6.20 -3.09
N GLY A 27 19.80 5.41 -3.91
CA GLY A 27 19.25 4.10 -3.56
C GLY A 27 19.55 3.08 -4.67
N SER A 28 18.53 2.34 -5.11
CA SER A 28 18.63 1.48 -6.31
C SER A 28 18.86 2.27 -7.61
N SER A 29 18.44 3.54 -7.61
CA SER A 29 18.78 4.55 -8.62
C SER A 29 19.32 5.79 -7.91
N SER A 30 19.90 6.73 -8.67
CA SER A 30 20.37 8.01 -8.14
C SER A 30 19.60 9.14 -8.82
N GLN A 31 19.06 10.06 -8.03
CA GLN A 31 18.32 11.23 -8.52
C GLN A 31 18.78 12.47 -7.80
N VAL A 32 19.12 13.52 -8.55
CA VAL A 32 19.28 14.87 -8.00
C VAL A 32 17.89 15.35 -7.58
N VAL A 33 17.70 15.54 -6.28
CA VAL A 33 16.42 15.95 -5.69
C VAL A 33 16.38 17.45 -5.43
N PHE A 34 17.54 18.10 -5.33
CA PHE A 34 17.70 19.55 -5.19
C PHE A 34 19.02 20.00 -5.82
N GLU A 35 19.02 21.19 -6.42
CA GLU A 35 20.21 21.84 -6.96
C GLU A 35 20.06 23.36 -6.91
N GLU A 36 21.08 24.04 -6.41
CA GLU A 36 21.31 25.47 -6.52
C GLU A 36 22.60 25.68 -7.31
N LEU A 37 22.59 26.60 -8.28
CA LEU A 37 23.71 26.84 -9.19
C LEU A 37 24.28 28.24 -8.97
N GLY A 38 25.60 28.36 -9.01
CA GLY A 38 26.26 29.66 -9.07
C GLY A 38 25.96 30.41 -10.36
N ALA A 39 26.14 31.71 -10.32
CA ALA A 39 25.93 32.62 -11.44
C ALA A 39 26.93 33.78 -11.44
N GLY A 40 26.88 34.59 -12.50
CA GLY A 40 27.80 35.70 -12.73
C GLY A 40 27.44 36.97 -11.94
N ASP A 41 27.01 36.80 -10.70
CA ASP A 41 26.58 37.84 -9.76
C ASP A 41 27.07 37.55 -8.33
N ASP A 42 27.00 38.59 -7.50
CA ASP A 42 27.43 38.53 -6.09
C ASP A 42 26.22 38.13 -5.25
N ASP A 43 26.30 36.96 -4.61
CA ASP A 43 25.25 36.38 -3.78
C ASP A 43 25.79 36.12 -2.37
N ASP A 44 25.24 36.88 -1.41
CA ASP A 44 25.62 36.81 0.00
C ASP A 44 25.01 35.57 0.66
N ALA A 45 25.68 35.02 1.67
CA ALA A 45 25.15 33.91 2.45
C ALA A 45 23.87 34.30 3.20
N VAL A 46 22.72 33.86 2.67
CA VAL A 46 21.39 34.02 3.27
C VAL A 46 20.72 32.66 3.31
N TRP A 47 20.30 32.22 4.51
CA TRP A 47 19.55 30.98 4.65
C TRP A 47 18.21 31.07 3.91
N ASP A 48 17.99 30.13 3.00
CA ASP A 48 16.69 29.80 2.42
C ASP A 48 16.30 28.36 2.78
N THR A 49 15.09 27.94 2.43
CA THR A 49 14.55 26.62 2.75
C THR A 49 14.19 25.85 1.49
N ALA A 50 14.51 24.55 1.48
CA ALA A 50 14.11 23.63 0.45
C ALA A 50 13.15 22.57 1.02
N SER A 51 12.20 22.14 0.19
CA SER A 51 11.28 21.03 0.49
C SER A 51 11.07 20.20 -0.77
N VAL A 52 11.55 18.96 -0.77
CA VAL A 52 11.57 18.09 -1.95
C VAL A 52 10.98 16.71 -1.64
N SER A 53 10.32 16.11 -2.64
CA SER A 53 9.70 14.79 -2.48
C SER A 53 10.74 13.67 -2.62
N LEU A 54 10.70 12.70 -1.70
CA LEU A 54 11.46 11.45 -1.77
C LEU A 54 10.57 10.25 -2.11
N ASN A 55 9.34 10.45 -2.58
CA ASN A 55 8.38 9.36 -2.80
C ASN A 55 8.89 8.28 -3.78
N ALA A 56 9.71 8.64 -4.77
CA ALA A 56 10.32 7.70 -5.70
C ALA A 56 11.26 6.68 -5.01
N PHE A 57 11.66 6.96 -3.78
CA PHE A 57 12.55 6.14 -2.96
C PHE A 57 11.84 5.46 -1.78
N ALA A 58 10.49 5.51 -1.73
CA ALA A 58 9.72 4.86 -0.68
C ALA A 58 10.06 3.36 -0.57
N GLY A 59 10.23 2.89 0.67
CA GLY A 59 10.59 1.50 0.96
C GLY A 59 12.06 1.14 0.68
N GLN A 60 12.90 2.06 0.19
CA GLN A 60 14.32 1.82 -0.04
C GLN A 60 15.17 2.35 1.12
N THR A 61 16.27 1.65 1.43
CA THR A 61 17.37 2.26 2.17
C THR A 61 18.13 3.18 1.22
N ILE A 62 18.16 4.47 1.54
CA ILE A 62 18.88 5.48 0.76
C ILE A 62 19.95 6.17 1.61
N TYR A 63 20.88 6.83 0.91
CA TYR A 63 21.73 7.86 1.49
C TYR A 63 21.49 9.17 0.74
N LEU A 64 21.55 10.29 1.45
CA LEU A 64 21.60 11.61 0.82
C LEU A 64 23.06 11.96 0.58
N LEU A 65 23.40 12.17 -0.69
CA LEU A 65 24.69 12.72 -1.09
C LEU A 65 24.53 14.23 -1.26
N ILE A 66 25.20 14.99 -0.40
CA ILE A 66 25.23 16.45 -0.44
C ILE A 66 26.60 16.88 -0.97
N GLU A 67 26.61 17.65 -2.05
CA GLU A 67 27.81 18.06 -2.75
C GLU A 67 27.83 19.57 -2.91
N ALA A 68 28.97 20.19 -2.62
CA ALA A 68 29.25 21.57 -2.99
C ALA A 68 30.53 21.61 -3.82
N ALA A 69 30.55 22.39 -4.89
CA ALA A 69 31.70 22.48 -5.77
C ALA A 69 31.92 23.91 -6.30
N ASP A 70 33.18 24.35 -6.26
CA ASP A 70 33.74 25.35 -7.18
C ASP A 70 34.42 24.55 -8.31
N ALA A 71 33.67 24.32 -9.40
CA ALA A 71 34.07 23.44 -10.49
C ALA A 71 34.36 24.18 -11.80
N SER A 72 34.35 25.53 -11.77
CA SER A 72 34.83 26.38 -12.86
C SER A 72 36.21 26.99 -12.58
N GLY A 73 36.49 28.16 -13.15
CA GLY A 73 37.72 28.89 -12.83
C GLY A 73 37.63 29.44 -11.41
N GLY A 74 38.74 29.41 -10.67
CA GLY A 74 38.74 29.69 -9.23
C GLY A 74 37.89 30.90 -8.84
N SER A 75 36.89 30.64 -8.00
CA SER A 75 35.94 31.62 -7.47
C SER A 75 35.85 31.50 -5.94
N LEU A 76 35.12 32.39 -5.29
CA LEU A 76 34.74 32.19 -3.89
C LEU A 76 33.34 31.60 -3.88
N VAL A 77 33.23 30.37 -3.38
CA VAL A 77 31.97 29.63 -3.22
C VAL A 77 31.92 29.09 -1.80
N GLU A 78 30.82 29.35 -1.10
CA GLU A 78 30.54 28.81 0.22
C GLU A 78 29.12 28.24 0.23
N ALA A 79 28.95 27.03 0.75
CA ALA A 79 27.64 26.40 0.84
C ALA A 79 27.39 25.93 2.27
N GLY A 80 26.15 26.12 2.73
CA GLY A 80 25.66 25.63 4.00
C GLY A 80 24.43 24.77 3.82
N ILE A 81 24.28 23.75 4.67
CA ILE A 81 23.05 23.00 4.83
C ILE A 81 22.82 22.80 6.33
N ASP A 82 21.58 23.00 6.79
CA ASP A 82 21.20 22.81 8.18
C ASP A 82 19.74 22.32 8.26
N ASP A 83 19.30 21.91 9.45
CA ASP A 83 17.93 21.48 9.74
C ASP A 83 17.42 20.38 8.80
N VAL A 84 18.31 19.44 8.41
CA VAL A 84 17.95 18.34 7.53
C VAL A 84 16.94 17.42 8.21
N GLU A 85 15.71 17.45 7.70
CA GLU A 85 14.59 16.69 8.23
C GLU A 85 13.97 15.84 7.11
N ILE A 86 13.72 14.56 7.42
CA ILE A 86 12.91 13.69 6.57
C ILE A 86 11.64 13.36 7.32
N THR A 87 10.51 13.83 6.80
CA THR A 87 9.18 13.46 7.27
C THR A 87 8.55 12.47 6.29
N ALA A 88 8.34 11.24 6.73
CA ALA A 88 7.26 10.45 6.17
C ALA A 88 5.97 10.96 6.84
N GLY A 89 4.86 11.10 6.10
CA GLY A 89 3.57 11.23 6.76
C GLY A 89 3.44 10.12 7.80
N ALA A 90 2.79 10.39 8.94
CA ALA A 90 2.48 9.32 9.88
C ALA A 90 1.86 8.17 9.06
N PRO A 91 2.25 6.89 9.30
CA PRO A 91 1.51 5.79 8.72
C PRO A 91 0.04 6.03 9.06
N PRO A 92 -0.87 5.90 8.08
CA PRO A 92 -2.27 6.15 8.33
C PRO A 92 -2.71 5.35 9.57
N ALA A 93 -3.50 5.97 10.45
CA ALA A 93 -3.91 5.32 11.67
C ALA A 93 -4.85 4.16 11.30
N CYS A 94 -4.35 2.94 11.42
CA CYS A 94 -5.06 1.73 11.06
C CYS A 94 -5.81 1.14 12.27
N VAL A 95 -7.07 0.77 12.07
CA VAL A 95 -7.90 0.09 13.07
C VAL A 95 -8.50 -1.16 12.45
N THR A 96 -8.29 -2.30 13.10
CA THR A 96 -8.88 -3.58 12.69
C THR A 96 -10.22 -3.82 13.38
N TYR A 97 -11.24 -4.11 12.59
CA TYR A 97 -12.57 -4.49 13.02
C TYR A 97 -12.81 -5.96 12.71
N THR A 98 -12.96 -6.78 13.75
CA THR A 98 -13.14 -8.24 13.61
C THR A 98 -14.62 -8.61 13.65
N SER A 99 -15.08 -9.42 12.69
CA SER A 99 -16.46 -9.90 12.68
C SER A 99 -16.72 -10.83 13.87
N THR A 100 -17.82 -10.58 14.57
CA THR A 100 -18.37 -11.49 15.58
C THR A 100 -19.49 -12.37 15.03
N ASN A 101 -19.90 -12.16 13.77
CA ASN A 101 -20.92 -12.96 13.09
C ASN A 101 -20.29 -14.16 12.35
N VAL A 102 -19.52 -14.94 13.10
CA VAL A 102 -18.76 -16.12 12.68
C VAL A 102 -18.57 -17.04 13.91
N PRO A 103 -18.37 -18.36 13.74
CA PRO A 103 -18.29 -19.07 12.47
C PRO A 103 -19.64 -19.22 11.77
N ILE A 104 -19.64 -19.28 10.43
CA ILE A 104 -20.83 -19.61 9.62
C ILE A 104 -20.51 -20.82 8.74
N ALA A 105 -21.29 -21.87 8.88
CA ALA A 105 -21.14 -23.08 8.08
C ALA A 105 -21.67 -22.87 6.65
N LEU A 106 -20.96 -23.42 5.66
CA LEU A 106 -21.36 -23.55 4.26
C LEU A 106 -21.50 -25.05 3.95
N PRO A 107 -22.62 -25.70 4.33
CA PRO A 107 -22.79 -27.13 4.13
C PRO A 107 -23.17 -27.47 2.69
N ASN A 108 -22.89 -28.71 2.25
CA ASN A 108 -23.31 -29.21 0.93
C ASN A 108 -24.78 -28.89 0.64
N GLY A 109 -25.06 -28.45 -0.58
CA GLY A 109 -26.36 -27.97 -1.05
C GLY A 109 -26.62 -26.49 -0.75
N THR A 110 -25.73 -25.81 -0.02
CA THR A 110 -25.83 -24.36 0.21
C THR A 110 -24.92 -23.63 -0.76
N SER A 111 -25.50 -22.79 -1.62
CA SER A 111 -24.74 -22.04 -2.62
C SER A 111 -24.06 -20.79 -2.09
N SER A 112 -24.58 -20.21 -1.01
CA SER A 112 -24.03 -18.96 -0.48
C SER A 112 -24.37 -18.75 0.98
N ILE A 113 -23.45 -18.08 1.68
CA ILE A 113 -23.63 -17.55 3.03
C ILE A 113 -23.19 -16.08 3.07
N SER A 114 -23.68 -15.33 4.05
CA SER A 114 -23.25 -13.96 4.31
C SER A 114 -22.95 -13.75 5.79
N SER A 115 -21.87 -13.03 6.09
CA SER A 115 -21.51 -12.56 7.42
C SER A 115 -21.51 -11.04 7.46
N GLN A 116 -21.99 -10.46 8.56
CA GLN A 116 -22.05 -9.02 8.75
C GLN A 116 -21.05 -8.54 9.82
N LEU A 117 -20.41 -7.40 9.55
CA LEU A 117 -19.54 -6.67 10.46
C LEU A 117 -20.04 -5.23 10.56
N THR A 118 -20.23 -4.71 11.77
CA THR A 118 -20.53 -3.30 11.98
C THR A 118 -19.26 -2.56 12.32
N VAL A 119 -18.92 -1.55 11.53
CA VAL A 119 -17.72 -0.70 11.70
C VAL A 119 -18.15 0.67 12.22
N GLY A 120 -17.41 1.18 13.20
CA GLY A 120 -17.62 2.50 13.80
C GLY A 120 -16.64 2.76 14.94
N PRO A 121 -16.31 4.03 15.25
CA PRO A 121 -16.83 5.28 14.68
C PRO A 121 -16.39 5.52 13.23
N ALA A 122 -17.04 6.49 12.56
CA ALA A 122 -16.72 6.84 11.17
C ALA A 122 -15.29 7.38 11.02
N ALA A 123 -14.57 6.85 10.04
CA ALA A 123 -13.32 7.40 9.52
C ALA A 123 -13.40 7.47 7.99
N THR A 124 -12.62 8.36 7.37
CA THR A 124 -12.42 8.31 5.92
C THR A 124 -11.41 7.21 5.61
N ILE A 125 -11.78 6.30 4.71
CA ILE A 125 -10.90 5.23 4.26
C ILE A 125 -9.82 5.84 3.36
N ALA A 126 -8.56 5.68 3.75
CA ALA A 126 -7.41 5.97 2.91
C ALA A 126 -6.78 4.68 2.34
N ASP A 127 -7.00 3.56 3.03
CA ASP A 127 -6.54 2.23 2.65
C ASP A 127 -7.36 1.19 3.45
N LEU A 128 -7.52 0.00 2.86
CA LEU A 128 -8.40 -1.06 3.36
C LEU A 128 -7.82 -2.45 3.09
N ASP A 129 -7.54 -3.20 4.16
CA ASP A 129 -7.16 -4.62 4.07
C ASP A 129 -8.27 -5.53 4.60
N VAL A 130 -8.34 -6.76 4.07
CA VAL A 130 -9.32 -7.77 4.51
C VAL A 130 -8.63 -9.08 4.87
N ASP A 131 -8.78 -9.54 6.10
CA ASP A 131 -8.34 -10.88 6.50
C ASP A 131 -9.49 -11.88 6.37
N VAL A 132 -9.20 -13.07 5.84
CA VAL A 132 -10.15 -14.17 5.70
C VAL A 132 -9.55 -15.46 6.23
N ASN A 133 -10.29 -16.13 7.12
CA ASN A 133 -10.04 -17.48 7.58
C ASN A 133 -11.25 -18.36 7.26
N MET A 134 -11.10 -19.24 6.26
CA MET A 134 -12.15 -20.11 5.80
C MET A 134 -11.64 -21.54 5.62
N ALA A 135 -12.33 -22.50 6.24
CA ALA A 135 -12.15 -23.91 5.95
C ALA A 135 -13.02 -24.31 4.77
N HIS A 136 -12.45 -25.00 3.77
CA HIS A 136 -13.14 -25.52 2.59
C HIS A 136 -12.26 -26.57 1.92
N ALA A 137 -12.85 -27.68 1.43
CA ALA A 137 -12.10 -28.78 0.81
C ALA A 137 -11.67 -28.50 -0.65
N TRP A 138 -12.17 -27.41 -1.26
CA TRP A 138 -11.79 -27.01 -2.60
C TRP A 138 -11.89 -25.50 -2.77
N VAL A 139 -10.79 -24.77 -2.62
CA VAL A 139 -10.85 -23.29 -2.63
C VAL A 139 -11.16 -22.73 -4.02
N GLY A 140 -10.90 -23.47 -5.09
CA GLY A 140 -11.20 -23.08 -6.49
C GLY A 140 -12.69 -22.95 -6.83
N ASP A 141 -13.58 -23.34 -5.92
CA ASP A 141 -15.03 -23.17 -6.09
C ASP A 141 -15.55 -21.91 -5.40
N LEU A 142 -14.72 -21.26 -4.57
CA LEU A 142 -15.15 -20.13 -3.76
C LEU A 142 -15.03 -18.80 -4.49
N SER A 143 -16.09 -18.00 -4.42
CA SER A 143 -16.05 -16.57 -4.70
C SER A 143 -16.46 -15.79 -3.45
N LEU A 144 -15.66 -14.78 -3.08
CA LEU A 144 -15.90 -13.91 -1.92
C LEU A 144 -16.08 -12.47 -2.39
N VAL A 145 -17.16 -11.83 -1.94
CA VAL A 145 -17.48 -10.44 -2.27
C VAL A 145 -17.68 -9.65 -0.98
N LEU A 146 -16.92 -8.57 -0.83
CA LEU A 146 -17.12 -7.60 0.24
C LEU A 146 -18.02 -6.48 -0.25
N THR A 147 -19.02 -6.11 0.55
CA THR A 147 -19.94 -5.02 0.23
C THR A 147 -20.12 -4.09 1.42
N HIS A 148 -19.92 -2.79 1.21
CA HIS A 148 -20.30 -1.76 2.16
C HIS A 148 -21.78 -1.43 1.94
N GLN A 149 -22.65 -1.87 2.85
CA GLN A 149 -24.11 -1.82 2.64
C GLN A 149 -24.67 -0.39 2.58
N ASN A 150 -23.98 0.57 3.22
CA ASN A 150 -24.44 1.95 3.27
C ASN A 150 -24.17 2.71 1.96
N THR A 151 -23.02 2.47 1.31
CA THR A 151 -22.66 3.12 0.03
C THR A 151 -23.08 2.27 -1.17
N GLY A 152 -23.23 0.95 -0.98
CA GLY A 152 -23.52 -0.01 -2.04
C GLY A 152 -22.28 -0.44 -2.83
N THR A 153 -21.10 0.04 -2.45
CA THR A 153 -19.83 -0.33 -3.08
C THR A 153 -19.50 -1.79 -2.77
N SER A 154 -19.13 -2.54 -3.81
CA SER A 154 -18.83 -3.97 -3.72
C SER A 154 -17.55 -4.30 -4.48
N VAL A 155 -16.72 -5.14 -3.88
CA VAL A 155 -15.46 -5.63 -4.45
C VAL A 155 -15.42 -7.14 -4.36
N THR A 156 -15.11 -7.80 -5.47
CA THR A 156 -14.81 -9.24 -5.49
C THR A 156 -13.40 -9.45 -4.96
N LEU A 157 -13.30 -10.06 -3.80
CA LEU A 157 -12.04 -10.33 -3.11
C LEU A 157 -11.31 -11.53 -3.72
N ILE A 158 -12.05 -12.62 -3.89
CA ILE A 158 -11.59 -13.91 -4.41
C ILE A 158 -12.61 -14.37 -5.46
N ASP A 159 -12.17 -14.83 -6.62
CA ASP A 159 -13.04 -15.40 -7.65
C ASP A 159 -12.50 -16.71 -8.21
N ARG A 160 -12.78 -17.82 -7.52
CA ARG A 160 -12.43 -19.17 -7.96
C ARG A 160 -10.94 -19.32 -8.31
N PRO A 161 -10.03 -19.16 -7.33
CA PRO A 161 -8.58 -19.15 -7.55
C PRO A 161 -8.11 -20.29 -8.46
N GLY A 162 -7.33 -19.97 -9.48
CA GLY A 162 -6.82 -20.88 -10.48
C GLY A 162 -7.66 -20.94 -11.75
N VAL A 163 -8.77 -20.19 -11.86
CA VAL A 163 -9.59 -20.08 -13.07
C VAL A 163 -9.19 -18.78 -13.81
N PRO A 164 -8.97 -18.79 -15.13
CA PRO A 164 -9.22 -19.87 -16.10
C PRO A 164 -8.02 -20.78 -16.37
N ALA A 165 -6.94 -20.68 -15.59
CA ALA A 165 -5.74 -21.52 -15.80
C ALA A 165 -6.05 -23.02 -15.71
N SER A 166 -7.03 -23.39 -14.88
CA SER A 166 -7.65 -24.72 -14.81
C SER A 166 -9.18 -24.58 -14.94
N THR A 167 -9.85 -25.68 -15.32
CA THR A 167 -11.32 -25.72 -15.41
C THR A 167 -12.02 -25.61 -14.06
N TYR A 168 -11.35 -26.06 -12.99
CA TYR A 168 -11.93 -26.24 -11.65
C TYR A 168 -11.22 -25.41 -10.58
N GLY A 169 -10.37 -24.47 -10.98
CA GLY A 169 -9.54 -23.71 -10.04
C GLY A 169 -8.54 -24.57 -9.28
N CYS A 170 -8.20 -24.11 -8.08
CA CYS A 170 -7.27 -24.71 -7.14
C CYS A 170 -7.96 -25.79 -6.31
N SER A 171 -7.45 -27.02 -6.40
CA SER A 171 -7.97 -28.18 -5.68
C SER A 171 -7.46 -28.32 -4.24
N GLY A 172 -6.86 -27.27 -3.69
CA GLY A 172 -6.30 -27.29 -2.35
C GLY A 172 -7.32 -26.87 -1.28
N ASP A 173 -7.00 -27.19 -0.03
CA ASP A 173 -7.87 -26.93 1.11
C ASP A 173 -7.56 -25.59 1.79
N ASN A 174 -8.61 -24.93 2.25
CA ASN A 174 -8.61 -23.81 3.18
C ASN A 174 -7.92 -22.51 2.71
N ILE A 175 -8.41 -21.40 3.25
CA ILE A 175 -7.90 -20.04 3.03
C ILE A 175 -7.55 -19.43 4.39
N LEU A 176 -6.34 -18.91 4.50
CA LEU A 176 -5.90 -18.05 5.59
C LEU A 176 -5.10 -16.89 4.98
N ALA A 177 -5.82 -15.89 4.46
CA ALA A 177 -5.23 -14.86 3.63
C ALA A 177 -5.56 -13.46 4.13
N THR A 178 -4.58 -12.56 4.02
CA THR A 178 -4.80 -11.12 4.06
C THR A 178 -4.86 -10.61 2.63
N LEU A 179 -5.88 -9.83 2.30
CA LEU A 179 -6.07 -9.24 0.98
C LEU A 179 -5.82 -7.74 1.05
N SER A 180 -4.86 -7.28 0.25
CA SER A 180 -4.34 -5.91 0.16
C SER A 180 -4.04 -5.62 -1.31
N ASP A 181 -4.55 -4.55 -1.91
CA ASP A 181 -4.26 -4.22 -3.31
C ASP A 181 -2.83 -3.68 -3.55
N GLU A 182 -2.06 -3.47 -2.49
CA GLU A 182 -0.62 -3.19 -2.50
C GLU A 182 0.21 -4.48 -2.59
N ALA A 183 -0.39 -5.65 -2.35
CA ALA A 183 0.31 -6.92 -2.38
C ALA A 183 0.68 -7.34 -3.81
N ALA A 184 1.96 -7.67 -4.01
CA ALA A 184 2.50 -7.92 -5.34
C ALA A 184 1.97 -9.21 -6.02
N ALA A 185 1.55 -10.21 -5.25
CA ALA A 185 1.11 -11.50 -5.78
C ALA A 185 -0.42 -11.61 -5.75
N PRO A 186 -1.10 -11.89 -6.88
CA PRO A 186 -2.55 -11.98 -6.93
C PRO A 186 -3.05 -13.26 -6.27
N VAL A 187 -4.18 -13.19 -5.57
CA VAL A 187 -4.84 -14.34 -4.93
C VAL A 187 -5.28 -15.38 -5.95
N GLU A 188 -5.63 -14.93 -7.16
CA GLU A 188 -6.07 -15.77 -8.28
C GLU A 188 -5.04 -16.86 -8.67
N ASN A 189 -3.75 -16.58 -8.46
CA ASN A 189 -2.68 -17.50 -8.85
C ASN A 189 -2.22 -18.41 -7.70
N GLN A 190 -2.88 -18.39 -6.55
CA GLN A 190 -2.44 -19.13 -5.37
C GLN A 190 -3.06 -20.53 -5.31
N CYS A 191 -2.19 -21.53 -5.20
CA CYS A 191 -2.56 -22.92 -4.94
C CYS A 191 -1.36 -23.67 -4.33
N GLY A 192 -1.03 -23.36 -3.08
CA GLY A 192 0.12 -23.91 -2.39
C GLY A 192 -0.02 -25.41 -2.08
N GLY A 193 1.10 -26.12 -1.96
CA GLY A 193 1.12 -27.55 -1.62
C GLY A 193 0.89 -27.87 -0.13
N SER A 194 0.73 -26.86 0.72
CA SER A 194 0.42 -27.00 2.16
C SER A 194 -1.04 -26.62 2.44
N THR A 195 -1.56 -27.00 3.61
CA THR A 195 -2.88 -26.55 4.09
C THR A 195 -2.69 -25.53 5.22
N PRO A 196 -3.28 -24.32 5.16
CA PRO A 196 -4.10 -23.76 4.08
C PRO A 196 -3.35 -23.57 2.77
N THR A 197 -4.01 -23.84 1.64
CA THR A 197 -3.41 -23.76 0.29
C THR A 197 -3.23 -22.31 -0.16
N ILE A 198 -4.10 -21.41 0.29
CA ILE A 198 -3.93 -19.96 0.17
C ILE A 198 -3.57 -19.44 1.56
N ASN A 199 -2.30 -19.07 1.75
CA ASN A 199 -1.77 -18.62 3.03
C ASN A 199 -0.75 -17.49 2.83
N GLY A 200 -1.03 -16.31 3.40
CA GLY A 200 -0.19 -15.11 3.27
C GLY A 200 -0.97 -13.88 2.82
N THR A 201 -0.25 -12.90 2.28
CA THR A 201 -0.81 -11.62 1.82
C THR A 201 -0.82 -11.57 0.29
N PHE A 202 -1.98 -11.26 -0.30
CA PHE A 202 -2.18 -11.30 -1.75
C PHE A 202 -3.08 -10.17 -2.24
N SER A 203 -2.93 -9.77 -3.51
CA SER A 203 -3.85 -8.81 -4.12
C SER A 203 -5.19 -9.49 -4.46
N PRO A 204 -6.32 -8.86 -4.12
CA PRO A 204 -7.66 -9.36 -4.45
C PRO A 204 -7.96 -9.29 -5.96
N ASN A 205 -9.02 -9.97 -6.40
CA ASN A 205 -9.47 -9.93 -7.80
C ASN A 205 -9.97 -8.53 -8.24
N GLY A 206 -10.55 -7.75 -7.32
CA GLY A 206 -10.89 -6.34 -7.48
C GLY A 206 -10.18 -5.49 -6.43
N ALA A 207 -9.73 -4.29 -6.81
CA ALA A 207 -8.97 -3.39 -5.95
C ALA A 207 -9.80 -2.89 -4.75
N LEU A 208 -9.22 -2.89 -3.54
CA LEU A 208 -9.86 -2.41 -2.32
C LEU A 208 -9.87 -0.89 -2.23
N SER A 209 -8.97 -0.21 -2.95
CA SER A 209 -9.02 1.24 -3.22
C SER A 209 -10.34 1.73 -3.85
N ALA A 210 -11.22 0.83 -4.29
CA ALA A 210 -12.61 1.19 -4.63
C ALA A 210 -13.40 1.79 -3.44
N PHE A 211 -12.98 1.54 -2.20
CA PHE A 211 -13.57 2.11 -0.99
C PHE A 211 -12.91 3.41 -0.53
N ASP A 212 -11.82 3.85 -1.18
CA ASP A 212 -11.07 5.04 -0.76
C ASP A 212 -11.94 6.32 -0.84
N GLY A 213 -11.83 7.14 0.19
CA GLY A 213 -12.62 8.36 0.35
C GLY A 213 -14.05 8.12 0.88
N GLU A 214 -14.52 6.88 0.95
CA GLU A 214 -15.78 6.56 1.61
C GLU A 214 -15.66 6.63 3.14
N SER A 215 -16.81 6.71 3.81
CA SER A 215 -16.86 6.52 5.26
C SER A 215 -16.79 5.04 5.61
N SER A 216 -15.91 4.67 6.53
CA SER A 216 -15.79 3.31 7.04
C SER A 216 -16.98 2.87 7.89
N SER A 217 -17.75 3.80 8.46
CA SER A 217 -18.85 3.44 9.35
C SER A 217 -20.03 2.85 8.61
N GLY A 218 -20.58 1.77 9.16
CA GLY A 218 -21.75 1.12 8.59
C GLY A 218 -21.68 -0.38 8.73
N THR A 219 -22.60 -1.05 8.04
CA THR A 219 -22.60 -2.50 7.95
C THR A 219 -21.83 -2.93 6.72
N TRP A 220 -20.80 -3.73 6.94
CA TRP A 220 -20.05 -4.44 5.93
C TRP A 220 -20.55 -5.88 5.86
N GLN A 221 -20.68 -6.40 4.65
CA GLN A 221 -21.11 -7.77 4.41
C GLN A 221 -20.07 -8.50 3.58
N LEU A 222 -19.58 -9.62 4.09
CA LEU A 222 -18.82 -10.59 3.32
C LEU A 222 -19.78 -11.69 2.87
N THR A 223 -19.94 -11.84 1.55
CA THR A 223 -20.73 -12.90 0.95
C THR A 223 -19.79 -13.93 0.35
N VAL A 224 -19.98 -15.19 0.72
CA VAL A 224 -19.22 -16.34 0.22
C VAL A 224 -20.16 -17.16 -0.64
N THR A 225 -19.72 -17.53 -1.83
CA THR A 225 -20.44 -18.38 -2.77
C THR A 225 -19.59 -19.59 -3.12
N ASP A 226 -20.21 -20.75 -3.20
CA ASP A 226 -19.58 -21.98 -3.67
C ASP A 226 -20.20 -22.39 -5.02
N ALA A 227 -19.36 -22.45 -6.05
CA ALA A 227 -19.74 -22.82 -7.41
C ALA A 227 -20.06 -24.31 -7.57
N TYR A 228 -19.62 -25.17 -6.64
CA TYR A 228 -19.79 -26.62 -6.68
C TYR A 228 -20.38 -27.20 -5.38
N THR A 229 -21.56 -26.72 -5.00
CA THR A 229 -22.29 -27.09 -3.76
C THR A 229 -22.54 -28.58 -3.47
N SER A 230 -22.30 -29.50 -4.41
CA SER A 230 -22.70 -30.91 -4.28
C SER A 230 -21.70 -31.79 -3.52
N ALA A 231 -20.44 -31.35 -3.46
CA ALA A 231 -19.40 -31.86 -2.59
C ALA A 231 -18.77 -30.65 -1.89
N ASP A 232 -17.91 -30.84 -0.88
CA ASP A 232 -17.04 -29.76 -0.37
C ASP A 232 -17.67 -28.73 0.58
N ALA A 233 -18.26 -29.21 1.69
CA ALA A 233 -18.67 -28.32 2.78
C ALA A 233 -17.49 -27.51 3.36
N GLY A 234 -17.79 -26.31 3.81
CA GLY A 234 -16.84 -25.44 4.49
C GLY A 234 -17.42 -24.68 5.67
N THR A 235 -16.61 -23.79 6.22
CA THR A 235 -16.99 -22.89 7.31
C THR A 235 -16.15 -21.63 7.21
N LEU A 236 -16.81 -20.47 7.16
CA LEU A 236 -16.16 -19.19 7.38
C LEU A 236 -15.86 -19.08 8.88
N ASN A 237 -14.61 -19.29 9.27
CA ASN A 237 -14.18 -19.29 10.67
C ASN A 237 -14.02 -17.88 11.22
N GLY A 238 -13.58 -16.94 10.37
CA GLY A 238 -13.38 -15.55 10.75
C GLY A 238 -13.02 -14.66 9.58
N TRP A 239 -13.26 -13.36 9.75
CA TRP A 239 -12.77 -12.32 8.86
C TRP A 239 -12.73 -10.97 9.59
N SER A 240 -11.88 -10.08 9.12
CA SER A 240 -11.76 -8.70 9.62
C SER A 240 -11.51 -7.72 8.48
N ILE A 241 -11.79 -6.46 8.76
CA ILE A 241 -11.41 -5.33 7.92
C ILE A 241 -10.45 -4.46 8.71
N THR A 242 -9.29 -4.14 8.14
CA THR A 242 -8.39 -3.12 8.68
C THR A 242 -8.58 -1.85 7.87
N VAL A 243 -9.01 -0.78 8.54
CA VAL A 243 -9.23 0.54 7.93
C VAL A 243 -8.09 1.45 8.35
N CYS A 244 -7.37 1.98 7.37
CA CYS A 244 -6.35 2.99 7.58
C CYS A 244 -6.91 4.36 7.20
N SER A 245 -6.72 5.35 8.07
CA SER A 245 -7.22 6.72 7.90
C SER A 245 -6.06 7.73 7.85
N PRO A 246 -6.20 8.86 7.12
CA PRO A 246 -5.12 9.83 6.92
C PRO A 246 -4.49 10.38 8.19
#